data_AF-A0A959QJ80-F1
#
_entry.id   AF-A0A959QJ80-F1
#
_cell.length_a   1.000
_cell.length_b   1.000
_cell.length_c   1.000
_cell.angle_alpha   90.00
_cell.angle_beta   90.00
_cell.angle_gamma   90.00
#
_symmetry.space_group_name_H-M   'P 1'
#
loop_
_entity.id
_entity.type
_entity.pdbx_description
1 polymer ?
#
loop_
_entity_poly.entity_id
_entity_poly.type
_entity_poly.pdbx_seq_one_letter_code
_entity_poly.pdbx_strand_id
1 'polypeptide(L)'
;EPGDANIDCRDAVLAHPNITRMPGTSIPNNICQEAGSGQGSIPPQYNPCHPRRNIGDVNVAITWLQDKISQIQNDPNLSPAQKDMYISFYRRCLNRIKGLRYELMIQDGQNATVRAELINPTTDDDVLIVYSTYIAENNLTGASQYLASLTNASPQLSDFITIQQINLNRLNQGRVYMATASEQSVIETIAHKNHPYAGYAKALYYWLTGEIISTELPDFGKNGNAPRYGSSQKAENNISIYPNPFRDIIHIKYQGDEKSALMVTDILGNQVYNSEVTQSLNINTQSWNAGIYIITLQRGKEMIMSDKFVKIR
;
A
#
# COMPACT_ATOMS: atom_id res chain seq x y z
N GLU A 1 15.61 -3.22 -29.29
CA GLU A 1 15.34 -2.45 -30.54
C GLU A 1 14.81 -3.40 -31.62
N PRO A 2 14.17 -2.94 -32.72
CA PRO A 2 13.70 -3.85 -33.76
C PRO A 2 14.92 -4.39 -34.53
N GLY A 3 15.32 -5.61 -34.19
CA GLY A 3 16.51 -6.27 -34.71
C GLY A 3 17.29 -7.07 -33.67
N ASP A 4 16.94 -6.97 -32.38
CA ASP A 4 17.64 -7.74 -31.35
C ASP A 4 17.14 -9.18 -31.29
N ALA A 5 18.04 -10.12 -31.55
CA ALA A 5 17.75 -11.54 -31.38
C ALA A 5 17.60 -11.82 -29.89
N ASN A 6 16.42 -12.29 -29.48
CA ASN A 6 16.16 -12.80 -28.13
C ASN A 6 17.17 -13.87 -27.73
N ILE A 7 18.27 -13.49 -27.06
CA ILE A 7 19.02 -14.23 -26.04
C ILE A 7 19.92 -13.19 -25.34
N ASP A 8 19.44 -12.65 -24.22
CA ASP A 8 20.16 -12.52 -22.95
C ASP A 8 19.55 -11.35 -22.13
N CYS A 9 18.73 -11.69 -21.15
CA CYS A 9 18.10 -10.74 -20.24
C CYS A 9 19.12 -10.06 -19.29
N ARG A 10 20.42 -10.35 -19.43
CA ARG A 10 21.46 -9.82 -18.55
C ARG A 10 21.91 -8.41 -18.87
N ASP A 11 21.65 -7.80 -20.02
CA ASP A 11 22.55 -6.72 -20.42
C ASP A 11 21.98 -5.39 -20.95
N ALA A 12 20.94 -4.87 -20.30
CA ALA A 12 20.68 -3.42 -20.34
C ALA A 12 21.43 -2.65 -19.23
N VAL A 13 21.70 -3.31 -18.10
CA VAL A 13 22.34 -2.70 -16.94
C VAL A 13 23.87 -2.83 -17.00
N LEU A 14 24.43 -3.95 -17.50
CA LEU A 14 25.89 -4.19 -17.48
C LEU A 14 26.64 -3.50 -18.63
N ALA A 15 25.93 -2.93 -19.62
CA ALA A 15 26.49 -2.09 -20.69
C ALA A 15 26.79 -0.64 -20.24
N HIS A 16 26.42 -0.26 -19.02
CA HIS A 16 26.62 1.11 -18.54
C HIS A 16 28.11 1.37 -18.17
N PRO A 17 28.75 2.41 -18.72
CA PRO A 17 30.21 2.64 -18.60
C PRO A 17 30.71 2.90 -17.17
N ASN A 18 29.81 3.14 -16.22
CA ASN A 18 30.14 3.39 -14.80
C ASN A 18 29.99 2.16 -13.88
N ILE A 19 29.80 0.94 -14.42
CA ILE A 19 29.74 -0.27 -13.61
C ILE A 19 31.12 -0.97 -13.61
N THR A 20 31.85 -0.81 -12.51
CA THR A 20 33.13 -1.50 -12.30
C THR A 20 32.87 -2.94 -11.80
N ARG A 21 33.38 -3.94 -12.52
CA ARG A 21 33.27 -5.36 -12.16
C ARG A 21 34.27 -5.71 -11.05
N MET A 22 33.86 -6.50 -10.06
CA MET A 22 34.79 -7.26 -9.22
C MET A 22 34.97 -8.67 -9.80
N PRO A 23 36.20 -9.18 -9.98
CA PRO A 23 36.43 -10.51 -10.53
C PRO A 23 36.16 -11.56 -9.43
N GLY A 24 34.94 -12.11 -9.43
CA GLY A 24 34.56 -13.29 -8.66
C GLY A 24 34.63 -14.55 -9.53
N THR A 25 35.13 -15.63 -8.94
CA THR A 25 35.43 -16.94 -9.53
C THR A 25 34.39 -17.51 -10.49
N SER A 26 34.88 -18.15 -11.56
CA SER A 26 34.14 -18.85 -12.61
C SER A 26 32.90 -19.60 -12.13
N ILE A 27 31.73 -19.08 -12.49
CA ILE A 27 30.45 -19.80 -12.42
C ILE A 27 30.40 -20.72 -13.66
N PRO A 28 29.98 -22.00 -13.55
CA PRO A 28 29.93 -22.91 -14.68
C PRO A 28 29.08 -22.31 -15.80
N ASN A 29 29.65 -22.29 -17.00
CA ASN A 29 28.90 -21.97 -18.21
C ASN A 29 27.71 -22.93 -18.28
N ASN A 30 26.51 -22.37 -18.39
CA ASN A 30 25.26 -23.06 -18.73
C ASN A 30 24.32 -23.48 -17.58
N ILE A 31 23.91 -22.53 -16.72
CA ILE A 31 22.78 -22.72 -15.77
C ILE A 31 21.41 -22.52 -16.48
N CYS A 32 21.39 -22.19 -17.77
CA CYS A 32 20.16 -21.87 -18.51
C CYS A 32 19.68 -22.96 -19.49
N GLN A 33 20.40 -24.08 -19.66
CA GLN A 33 19.94 -25.21 -20.50
C GLN A 33 19.31 -26.36 -19.72
N GLU A 34 19.33 -26.34 -18.39
CA GLU A 34 18.43 -27.20 -17.65
C GLU A 34 17.07 -26.52 -17.64
N ALA A 35 16.21 -26.97 -18.55
CA ALA A 35 14.77 -26.78 -18.42
C ALA A 35 14.41 -27.32 -17.03
N GLY A 36 14.28 -26.41 -16.06
CA GLY A 36 13.75 -26.75 -14.77
C GLY A 36 12.42 -27.45 -15.02
N SER A 37 12.25 -28.63 -14.43
CA SER A 37 11.03 -29.45 -14.51
C SER A 37 9.83 -28.79 -13.79
N GLY A 38 9.81 -27.46 -13.72
CA GLY A 38 8.75 -26.67 -13.13
C GLY A 38 7.49 -26.88 -13.94
N GLN A 39 6.65 -27.80 -13.47
CA GLN A 39 5.23 -27.84 -13.83
C GLN A 39 4.61 -26.53 -13.35
N GLY A 40 4.61 -25.52 -14.23
CA GLY A 40 4.04 -24.22 -13.98
C GLY A 40 3.72 -23.54 -15.31
N SER A 41 2.60 -22.85 -15.36
CA SER A 41 2.19 -22.07 -16.53
C SER A 41 3.30 -21.09 -16.94
N ILE A 42 3.64 -21.08 -18.23
CA ILE A 42 4.62 -20.15 -18.80
C ILE A 42 4.14 -18.73 -18.47
N PRO A 43 4.98 -17.85 -17.89
CA PRO A 43 4.57 -16.48 -17.63
C PRO A 43 4.14 -15.80 -18.93
N PRO A 44 3.01 -15.07 -18.92
CA PRO A 44 2.58 -14.35 -20.11
C PRO A 44 3.67 -13.38 -20.58
N GLN A 45 3.67 -13.04 -21.86
CA GLN A 45 4.65 -12.11 -22.47
C GLN A 45 4.51 -10.65 -21.99
N TYR A 46 3.82 -10.43 -20.88
CA TYR A 46 3.57 -9.14 -20.23
C TYR A 46 3.56 -9.34 -18.72
N ASN A 47 3.65 -8.25 -17.96
CA ASN A 47 3.55 -8.30 -16.51
C ASN A 47 2.14 -8.81 -16.11
N PRO A 48 1.99 -9.95 -15.41
CA PRO A 48 0.68 -10.50 -15.02
C PRO A 48 -0.09 -9.59 -14.07
N CYS A 49 0.59 -8.71 -13.33
CA CYS A 49 -0.08 -7.68 -12.54
C CYS A 49 -0.62 -6.54 -13.41
N HIS A 50 -0.17 -6.39 -14.65
CA HIS A 50 -0.59 -5.34 -15.59
C HIS A 50 -0.83 -5.93 -17.00
N PRO A 51 -1.85 -6.78 -17.16
CA PRO A 51 -2.21 -7.34 -18.46
C PRO A 51 -2.74 -6.25 -19.39
N ARG A 52 -2.75 -6.53 -20.69
CA ARG A 52 -3.47 -5.69 -21.65
C ARG A 52 -4.96 -5.75 -21.34
N ARG A 53 -5.69 -4.65 -21.61
CA ARG A 53 -7.12 -4.50 -21.29
C ARG A 53 -8.02 -5.25 -22.28
N ASN A 54 -7.94 -6.58 -22.28
CA ASN A 54 -8.88 -7.49 -22.96
C ASN A 54 -9.11 -8.74 -22.09
N ILE A 55 -10.28 -9.36 -22.22
CA ILE A 55 -10.69 -10.49 -21.36
C ILE A 55 -9.73 -11.68 -21.48
N GLY A 56 -9.20 -11.96 -22.68
CA GLY A 56 -8.28 -13.07 -22.91
C GLY A 56 -7.00 -12.95 -22.10
N ASP A 57 -6.30 -11.81 -22.21
CA ASP A 57 -5.08 -11.55 -21.45
C ASP A 57 -5.34 -11.47 -19.94
N VAL A 58 -6.47 -10.88 -19.53
CA VAL A 58 -6.85 -10.81 -18.12
C VAL A 58 -7.09 -12.21 -17.54
N ASN A 59 -7.74 -13.12 -18.26
CA ASN A 59 -7.94 -14.50 -17.82
C ASN A 59 -6.62 -15.26 -17.70
N VAL A 60 -5.72 -15.13 -18.69
CA VAL A 60 -4.38 -15.74 -18.64
C VAL A 60 -3.60 -15.23 -17.42
N ALA A 61 -3.65 -13.92 -17.15
CA ALA A 61 -3.01 -13.34 -15.98
C ALA A 61 -3.58 -13.87 -14.65
N ILE A 62 -4.91 -14.03 -14.56
CA ILE A 62 -5.58 -14.60 -13.37
C ILE A 62 -5.09 -16.02 -13.12
N THR A 63 -5.13 -16.89 -14.14
CA THR A 63 -4.68 -18.28 -14.02
C THR A 63 -3.22 -18.34 -13.60
N TRP A 64 -2.35 -17.54 -14.23
CA TRP A 64 -0.94 -17.49 -13.87
C TRP A 64 -0.71 -17.04 -12.42
N LEU A 65 -1.42 -16.01 -11.96
CA LEU A 65 -1.31 -15.52 -10.58
C LEU A 65 -1.78 -16.58 -9.57
N GLN A 66 -2.86 -17.31 -9.87
CA GLN A 66 -3.36 -18.40 -9.03
C GLN A 66 -2.36 -19.56 -8.96
N ASP A 67 -1.79 -19.96 -10.09
CA ASP A 67 -0.75 -20.99 -10.14
C ASP A 67 0.48 -20.56 -9.34
N LYS A 68 0.91 -19.29 -9.49
CA LYS A 68 2.08 -18.77 -8.79
C LYS A 68 1.88 -18.75 -7.27
N ILE A 69 0.70 -18.33 -6.81
CA ILE A 69 0.32 -18.40 -5.39
C ILE A 69 0.38 -19.85 -4.90
N SER A 70 -0.16 -20.79 -5.67
CA SER A 70 -0.19 -22.21 -5.29
C SER A 70 1.20 -22.83 -5.25
N GLN A 71 2.09 -22.48 -6.19
CA GLN A 71 3.49 -22.89 -6.19
C GLN A 71 4.21 -22.41 -4.92
N ILE A 72 4.06 -21.14 -4.55
CA ILE A 72 4.69 -20.56 -3.35
C ILE A 72 4.14 -21.22 -2.08
N GLN A 73 2.82 -21.46 -2.03
CA GLN A 73 2.17 -22.12 -0.89
C GLN A 73 2.75 -23.53 -0.66
N ASN A 74 3.01 -24.26 -1.73
CA ASN A 74 3.47 -25.66 -1.70
C ASN A 74 5.01 -25.80 -1.67
N ASP A 75 5.77 -24.71 -1.75
CA ASP A 75 7.24 -24.77 -1.72
C ASP A 75 7.74 -25.20 -0.32
N PRO A 76 8.44 -26.34 -0.19
CA PRO A 76 8.95 -26.80 1.11
C PRO A 76 10.14 -25.96 1.61
N ASN A 77 10.78 -25.17 0.75
CA ASN A 77 11.98 -24.40 1.10
C ASN A 77 11.66 -23.02 1.69
N LEU A 78 10.39 -22.62 1.74
CA LEU A 78 9.96 -21.33 2.24
C LEU A 78 9.33 -21.46 3.63
N SER A 79 9.76 -20.60 4.56
CA SER A 79 9.10 -20.47 5.86
C SER A 79 7.69 -19.87 5.72
N PRO A 80 6.77 -20.09 6.69
CA PRO A 80 5.43 -19.51 6.67
C PRO A 80 5.44 -17.98 6.47
N ALA A 81 6.32 -17.26 7.15
CA ALA A 81 6.44 -15.80 7.02
C ALA A 81 6.89 -15.37 5.62
N GLN A 82 7.80 -16.11 4.99
CA GLN A 82 8.24 -15.84 3.62
C GLN A 82 7.11 -16.12 2.62
N LYS A 83 6.36 -17.21 2.82
CA LYS A 83 5.17 -17.53 2.00
C LYS A 83 4.15 -16.40 2.08
N ASP A 84 3.80 -15.97 3.30
CA ASP A 84 2.84 -14.87 3.50
C ASP A 84 3.30 -13.58 2.83
N MET A 85 4.58 -13.22 2.97
CA MET A 85 5.14 -12.02 2.35
C MET A 85 5.00 -12.06 0.82
N TYR A 86 5.45 -13.14 0.17
CA TYR A 86 5.40 -13.27 -1.28
C TYR A 86 3.96 -13.39 -1.80
N ILE A 87 3.14 -14.20 -1.14
CA ILE A 87 1.74 -14.41 -1.53
C ILE A 87 0.94 -13.11 -1.38
N SER A 88 1.24 -12.27 -0.38
CA SER A 88 0.52 -11.00 -0.20
C SER A 88 0.60 -10.10 -1.43
N PHE A 89 1.76 -10.07 -2.10
CA PHE A 89 1.95 -9.30 -3.32
C PHE A 89 1.08 -9.85 -4.46
N TYR A 90 1.17 -11.16 -4.71
CA TYR A 90 0.40 -11.80 -5.79
C TYR A 90 -1.11 -11.76 -5.54
N ARG A 91 -1.56 -11.87 -4.29
CA ARG A 91 -2.98 -11.71 -3.93
C ARG A 91 -3.50 -10.31 -4.23
N ARG A 92 -2.72 -9.26 -3.91
CA ARG A 92 -3.07 -7.87 -4.26
C ARG A 92 -3.19 -7.70 -5.78
N CYS A 93 -2.26 -8.26 -6.55
CA CYS A 93 -2.37 -8.26 -8.01
C CYS A 93 -3.62 -9.01 -8.48
N LEU A 94 -3.85 -10.23 -7.99
CA LEU A 94 -4.96 -11.07 -8.38
C LEU A 94 -6.31 -10.38 -8.15
N ASN A 95 -6.50 -9.76 -6.98
CA ASN A 95 -7.73 -9.02 -6.68
C ASN A 95 -7.96 -7.87 -7.66
N ARG A 96 -6.92 -7.09 -7.95
CA ARG A 96 -7.00 -6.00 -8.95
C ARG A 96 -7.37 -6.53 -10.33
N ILE A 97 -6.76 -7.63 -10.77
CA ILE A 97 -7.01 -8.18 -12.11
C ILE A 97 -8.40 -8.83 -12.21
N LYS A 98 -8.89 -9.46 -11.15
CA LYS A 98 -10.29 -9.91 -11.08
C LYS A 98 -11.27 -8.74 -11.24
N GLY A 99 -11.03 -7.62 -10.55
CA GLY A 99 -11.81 -6.39 -10.73
C GLY A 99 -11.82 -5.90 -12.18
N LEU A 100 -10.63 -5.84 -12.81
CA LEU A 100 -10.50 -5.48 -14.23
C LEU A 100 -11.27 -6.44 -15.15
N ARG A 101 -11.27 -7.75 -14.85
CA ARG A 101 -12.04 -8.73 -15.63
C ARG A 101 -13.53 -8.40 -15.62
N TYR A 102 -14.09 -8.16 -14.44
CA TYR A 102 -15.50 -7.82 -14.32
C TYR A 102 -15.84 -6.47 -14.97
N GLU A 103 -14.96 -5.47 -14.87
CA GLU A 103 -15.11 -4.19 -15.58
C GLU A 103 -15.23 -4.41 -17.10
N LEU A 104 -14.33 -5.21 -17.69
CA LEU A 104 -14.37 -5.53 -19.13
C LEU A 104 -15.61 -6.34 -19.51
N MET A 105 -16.02 -7.31 -18.67
CA MET A 105 -17.23 -8.09 -18.91
C MET A 105 -18.50 -7.22 -18.90
N ILE A 106 -18.57 -6.22 -18.00
CA ILE A 106 -19.68 -5.26 -17.95
C ILE A 106 -19.69 -4.39 -19.22
N GLN A 107 -18.52 -3.95 -19.69
CA GLN A 107 -18.38 -3.18 -20.94
C GLN A 107 -18.84 -4.00 -22.17
N ASP A 108 -18.56 -5.31 -22.18
CA ASP A 108 -19.01 -6.24 -23.22
C ASP A 108 -20.48 -6.67 -23.08
N GLY A 109 -21.22 -6.15 -22.09
CA GLY A 109 -22.63 -6.47 -21.85
C GLY A 109 -22.87 -7.83 -21.19
N GLN A 110 -21.83 -8.48 -20.66
CA GLN A 110 -21.90 -9.80 -20.01
C GLN A 110 -22.36 -9.73 -18.54
N ASN A 111 -23.26 -8.81 -18.22
CA ASN A 111 -23.73 -8.52 -16.87
C ASN A 111 -24.35 -9.75 -16.17
N ALA A 112 -25.13 -10.55 -16.89
CA ALA A 112 -25.72 -11.78 -16.37
C ALA A 112 -24.65 -12.81 -15.96
N THR A 113 -23.57 -12.93 -16.74
CA THR A 113 -22.43 -13.82 -16.43
C THR A 113 -21.72 -13.37 -15.16
N VAL A 114 -21.47 -12.06 -15.01
CA VAL A 114 -20.85 -11.50 -13.79
C VAL A 114 -21.70 -11.83 -12.56
N ARG A 115 -23.02 -11.65 -12.62
CA ARG A 115 -23.93 -11.99 -11.52
C ARG A 115 -23.96 -13.48 -11.20
N ALA A 116 -23.85 -14.35 -12.21
CA ALA A 116 -23.80 -15.79 -12.01
C ALA A 116 -22.50 -16.22 -11.30
N GLU A 117 -21.37 -15.60 -11.64
CA GLU A 117 -20.08 -15.86 -10.98
C GLU A 117 -20.04 -15.34 -9.53
N LEU A 118 -20.71 -14.22 -9.26
CA LEU A 118 -20.75 -13.56 -7.96
C LEU A 118 -22.09 -13.76 -7.23
N ILE A 119 -22.71 -14.93 -7.38
CA ILE A 119 -24.02 -15.23 -6.79
C ILE A 119 -24.03 -15.15 -5.26
N ASN A 120 -22.90 -15.48 -4.63
CA ASN A 120 -22.68 -15.40 -3.19
C ASN A 120 -21.49 -14.47 -2.94
N PRO A 121 -21.69 -13.13 -2.98
CA PRO A 121 -20.59 -12.19 -2.80
C PRO A 121 -19.96 -12.38 -1.42
N THR A 122 -18.62 -12.52 -1.40
CA THR A 122 -17.86 -12.77 -0.16
C THR A 122 -17.19 -11.52 0.37
N THR A 123 -16.97 -10.55 -0.52
CA THR A 123 -16.36 -9.27 -0.20
C THR A 123 -17.29 -8.13 -0.58
N ASP A 124 -17.08 -7.01 0.09
CA ASP A 124 -17.68 -5.72 -0.24
C ASP A 124 -17.50 -5.35 -1.73
N ASP A 125 -16.32 -5.61 -2.31
CA ASP A 125 -16.04 -5.37 -3.73
C ASP A 125 -16.93 -6.23 -4.64
N ASP A 126 -17.16 -7.51 -4.29
CA ASP A 126 -18.08 -8.38 -5.04
C ASP A 126 -19.50 -7.80 -5.03
N VAL A 127 -19.94 -7.25 -3.89
CA VAL A 127 -21.25 -6.62 -3.77
C VAL A 127 -21.37 -5.42 -4.69
N LEU A 128 -20.37 -4.55 -4.69
CA LEU A 128 -20.34 -3.36 -5.54
C LEU A 128 -20.34 -3.73 -7.03
N ILE A 129 -19.61 -4.78 -7.43
CA ILE A 129 -19.58 -5.27 -8.80
C ILE A 129 -20.96 -5.78 -9.22
N VAL A 130 -21.60 -6.65 -8.44
CA VAL A 130 -22.94 -7.16 -8.74
C VAL A 130 -23.95 -6.01 -8.85
N TYR A 131 -23.93 -5.08 -7.89
CA TYR A 131 -24.77 -3.89 -7.92
C TYR A 131 -24.54 -3.07 -9.21
N SER A 132 -23.28 -2.83 -9.59
CA SER A 132 -22.94 -2.06 -10.79
C SER A 132 -23.50 -2.67 -12.09
N THR A 133 -23.64 -4.00 -12.15
CA THR A 133 -24.21 -4.68 -13.32
C THR A 133 -25.68 -4.33 -13.53
N TYR A 134 -26.46 -4.17 -12.46
CA TYR A 134 -27.86 -3.75 -12.57
C TYR A 134 -27.98 -2.29 -13.02
N ILE A 135 -27.07 -1.43 -12.54
CA ILE A 135 -27.02 -0.02 -12.95
C ILE A 135 -26.64 0.09 -14.43
N ALA A 136 -25.66 -0.70 -14.90
CA ALA A 136 -25.27 -0.74 -16.31
C ALA A 136 -26.42 -1.14 -17.24
N GLU A 137 -27.34 -1.99 -16.78
CA GLU A 137 -28.55 -2.39 -17.51
C GLU A 137 -29.75 -1.43 -17.30
N ASN A 138 -29.58 -0.35 -16.54
CA ASN A 138 -30.67 0.52 -16.08
C ASN A 138 -31.81 -0.25 -15.35
N ASN A 139 -31.49 -1.40 -14.76
CA ASN A 139 -32.44 -2.24 -14.02
C ASN A 139 -32.50 -1.79 -12.55
N LEU A 140 -33.14 -0.65 -12.30
CA LEU A 140 -33.22 -0.05 -10.96
C LEU A 140 -33.97 -0.94 -9.96
N THR A 141 -35.01 -1.64 -10.41
CA THR A 141 -35.77 -2.58 -9.58
C THR A 141 -34.91 -3.76 -9.15
N GLY A 142 -34.17 -4.36 -10.09
CA GLY A 142 -33.24 -5.46 -9.79
C GLY A 142 -32.12 -5.02 -8.85
N ALA A 143 -31.58 -3.80 -9.04
CA ALA A 143 -30.61 -3.23 -8.12
C ALA A 143 -31.16 -3.08 -6.70
N SER A 144 -32.39 -2.57 -6.55
CA SER A 144 -33.04 -2.40 -5.25
C SER A 144 -33.31 -3.75 -4.56
N GLN A 145 -33.77 -4.74 -5.31
CA GLN A 145 -34.02 -6.09 -4.79
C GLN A 145 -32.73 -6.78 -4.35
N TYR A 146 -31.66 -6.63 -5.15
CA TYR A 146 -30.35 -7.14 -4.80
C TYR A 146 -29.83 -6.54 -3.49
N LEU A 147 -29.87 -5.21 -3.35
CA LEU A 147 -29.44 -4.55 -2.10
C LEU A 147 -30.28 -4.99 -0.88
N ALA A 148 -31.59 -5.16 -1.06
CA ALA A 148 -32.48 -5.63 0.01
C ALA A 148 -32.22 -7.10 0.41
N SER A 149 -31.60 -7.89 -0.46
CA SER A 149 -31.27 -9.30 -0.17
C SER A 149 -30.04 -9.47 0.74
N LEU A 150 -29.26 -8.42 0.96
CA LEU A 150 -28.02 -8.46 1.75
C LEU A 150 -28.34 -8.35 3.26
N THR A 151 -28.37 -9.49 3.96
CA THR A 151 -28.83 -9.58 5.36
C THR A 151 -27.73 -9.44 6.42
N ASN A 152 -26.46 -9.66 6.06
CA ASN A 152 -25.32 -9.65 6.99
C ASN A 152 -24.25 -8.63 6.57
N ALA A 153 -24.66 -7.39 6.33
CA ALA A 153 -23.75 -6.34 5.91
C ALA A 153 -22.90 -5.81 7.09
N SER A 154 -21.63 -5.50 6.81
CA SER A 154 -20.80 -4.70 7.73
C SER A 154 -21.46 -3.33 7.96
N PRO A 155 -21.17 -2.62 9.06
CA PRO A 155 -21.73 -1.29 9.30
C PRO A 155 -21.51 -0.32 8.13
N GLN A 156 -20.32 -0.37 7.52
CA GLN A 156 -19.98 0.44 6.36
C GLN A 156 -20.82 0.03 5.14
N LEU A 157 -20.95 -1.27 4.87
CA LEU A 157 -21.76 -1.76 3.75
C LEU A 157 -23.25 -1.46 3.96
N SER A 158 -23.74 -1.49 5.19
CA SER A 158 -25.10 -1.05 5.52
C SER A 158 -25.32 0.43 5.15
N ASP A 159 -24.35 1.30 5.43
CA ASP A 159 -24.41 2.71 5.03
C ASP A 159 -24.45 2.86 3.49
N PHE A 160 -23.65 2.06 2.77
CA PHE A 160 -23.72 2.00 1.31
C PHE A 160 -25.13 1.58 0.83
N ILE A 161 -25.69 0.50 1.39
CA ILE A 161 -27.02 0.00 1.02
C ILE A 161 -28.08 1.07 1.23
N THR A 162 -28.08 1.73 2.39
CA THR A 162 -29.03 2.81 2.70
C THR A 162 -28.93 3.96 1.69
N ILE A 163 -27.72 4.46 1.42
CA ILE A 163 -27.51 5.55 0.46
C ILE A 163 -27.92 5.16 -0.95
N GLN A 164 -27.59 3.93 -1.38
CA GLN A 164 -27.96 3.49 -2.72
C GLN A 164 -29.45 3.23 -2.88
N GLN A 165 -30.17 2.79 -1.84
CA GLN A 165 -31.63 2.68 -1.90
C GLN A 165 -32.29 4.05 -2.11
N ILE A 166 -31.85 5.08 -1.38
CA ILE A 166 -32.32 6.46 -1.56
C ILE A 166 -31.98 6.94 -2.98
N ASN A 167 -30.75 6.69 -3.43
CA ASN A 167 -30.30 7.05 -4.77
C ASN A 167 -31.14 6.37 -5.88
N LEU A 168 -31.51 5.09 -5.71
CA LEU A 168 -32.37 4.36 -6.64
C LEU A 168 -33.78 4.95 -6.69
N ASN A 169 -34.36 5.33 -5.54
CA ASN A 169 -35.65 6.03 -5.50
C ASN A 169 -35.59 7.35 -6.26
N ARG A 170 -34.51 8.12 -6.06
CA ARG A 170 -34.23 9.34 -6.83
C ARG A 170 -34.15 9.07 -8.32
N LEU A 171 -33.38 8.06 -8.74
CA LEU A 171 -33.23 7.73 -10.16
C LEU A 171 -34.56 7.30 -10.79
N ASN A 172 -35.40 6.58 -10.05
CA ASN A 172 -36.70 6.14 -10.52
C ASN A 172 -37.72 7.29 -10.67
N GLN A 173 -37.72 8.26 -9.73
CA GLN A 173 -38.62 9.42 -9.77
C GLN A 173 -38.07 10.59 -10.61
N GLY A 174 -36.77 10.57 -10.92
CA GLY A 174 -36.10 11.60 -11.72
C GLY A 174 -36.19 12.99 -11.07
N ARG A 175 -36.60 14.00 -11.85
CA ARG A 175 -36.64 15.41 -11.42
C ARG A 175 -37.72 15.71 -10.38
N VAL A 176 -38.67 14.80 -10.17
CA VAL A 176 -39.78 14.98 -9.21
C VAL A 176 -39.38 14.49 -7.81
N TYR A 177 -38.24 13.80 -7.69
CA TYR A 177 -37.75 13.34 -6.40
C TYR A 177 -37.45 14.51 -5.46
N MET A 178 -38.06 14.48 -4.29
CA MET A 178 -37.73 15.37 -3.17
C MET A 178 -37.43 14.50 -1.95
N ALA A 179 -36.19 14.57 -1.46
CA ALA A 179 -35.81 13.85 -0.25
C ALA A 179 -36.59 14.40 0.95
N THR A 180 -37.14 13.50 1.76
CA THR A 180 -37.77 13.84 3.04
C THR A 180 -36.72 14.37 4.02
N ALA A 181 -37.15 15.14 5.02
CA ALA A 181 -36.25 15.62 6.09
C ALA A 181 -35.54 14.46 6.81
N SER A 182 -36.21 13.30 6.94
CA SER A 182 -35.63 12.08 7.50
C SER A 182 -34.51 11.52 6.59
N GLU A 183 -34.77 11.39 5.29
CA GLU A 183 -33.75 10.93 4.33
C GLU A 183 -32.54 11.88 4.29
N GLN A 184 -32.78 13.19 4.25
CA GLN A 184 -31.70 14.19 4.27
C GLN A 184 -30.82 14.05 5.52
N SER A 185 -31.42 13.90 6.70
CA SER A 185 -30.68 13.71 7.96
C SER A 185 -29.86 12.41 7.96
N VAL A 186 -30.41 11.33 7.41
CA VAL A 186 -29.69 10.04 7.27
C VAL A 186 -28.48 10.20 6.32
N ILE A 187 -28.68 10.86 5.18
CA ILE A 187 -27.61 11.09 4.20
C ILE A 187 -26.50 11.94 4.81
N GLU A 188 -26.85 13.03 5.49
CA GLU A 188 -25.90 13.91 6.19
C GLU A 188 -25.10 13.14 7.25
N THR A 189 -25.80 12.37 8.08
CA THR A 189 -25.16 11.55 9.13
C THR A 189 -24.13 10.58 8.55
N ILE A 190 -24.45 9.92 7.44
CA ILE A 190 -23.51 9.00 6.77
C ILE A 190 -22.36 9.75 6.09
N ALA A 191 -22.63 10.93 5.51
CA ALA A 191 -21.62 11.74 4.83
C ALA A 191 -20.49 12.21 5.77
N HIS A 192 -20.77 12.35 7.07
CA HIS A 192 -19.78 12.69 8.10
C HIS A 192 -18.99 11.49 8.65
N LYS A 193 -19.29 10.25 8.24
CA LYS A 193 -18.56 9.06 8.72
C LYS A 193 -17.20 8.90 8.04
N ASN A 194 -16.27 8.25 8.74
CA ASN A 194 -14.89 8.00 8.29
C ASN A 194 -14.74 6.59 7.66
N HIS A 195 -15.35 6.37 6.49
CA HIS A 195 -15.13 5.17 5.67
C HIS A 195 -15.35 5.47 4.18
N PRO A 196 -14.86 4.60 3.25
CA PRO A 196 -14.92 4.87 1.81
C PRO A 196 -16.34 5.17 1.28
N TYR A 197 -17.36 4.46 1.78
CA TYR A 197 -18.73 4.63 1.31
C TYR A 197 -19.42 5.94 1.71
N ALA A 198 -18.87 6.67 2.69
CA ALA A 198 -19.34 8.02 3.00
C ALA A 198 -19.20 8.97 1.79
N GLY A 199 -18.31 8.67 0.84
CA GLY A 199 -18.20 9.39 -0.42
C GLY A 199 -19.50 9.38 -1.25
N TYR A 200 -20.25 8.26 -1.26
CA TYR A 200 -21.54 8.19 -1.95
C TYR A 200 -22.58 9.10 -1.29
N ALA A 201 -22.59 9.16 0.04
CA ALA A 201 -23.48 10.03 0.80
C ALA A 201 -23.18 11.51 0.52
N LYS A 202 -21.90 11.91 0.51
CA LYS A 202 -21.49 13.28 0.17
C LYS A 202 -21.94 13.68 -1.23
N ALA A 203 -21.77 12.80 -2.21
CA ALA A 203 -22.20 13.06 -3.59
C ALA A 203 -23.72 13.22 -3.70
N LEU A 204 -24.48 12.35 -3.01
CA LEU A 204 -25.94 12.43 -3.00
C LEU A 204 -26.43 13.67 -2.24
N TYR A 205 -25.81 14.00 -1.11
CA TYR A 205 -26.10 15.20 -0.34
C TYR A 205 -25.93 16.45 -1.18
N TYR A 206 -24.76 16.61 -1.81
CA TYR A 206 -24.48 17.74 -2.71
C TYR A 206 -25.49 17.84 -3.86
N TRP A 207 -25.88 16.70 -4.44
CA TRP A 207 -26.90 16.70 -5.49
C TRP A 207 -28.27 17.20 -4.99
N LEU A 208 -28.64 16.90 -3.74
CA LEU A 208 -29.93 17.25 -3.15
C LEU A 208 -29.98 18.68 -2.61
N THR A 209 -28.90 19.16 -1.99
CA THR A 209 -28.88 20.43 -1.25
C THR A 209 -28.04 21.51 -1.92
N GLY A 210 -27.11 21.13 -2.80
CA GLY A 210 -26.08 22.02 -3.33
C GLY A 210 -24.95 22.33 -2.34
N GLU A 211 -25.00 21.76 -1.13
CA GLU A 211 -24.01 22.00 -0.08
C GLU A 211 -22.92 20.92 -0.10
N ILE A 212 -21.66 21.34 0.08
CA ILE A 212 -20.51 20.45 0.08
C ILE A 212 -20.13 20.12 1.51
N ILE A 213 -20.20 18.84 1.88
CA ILE A 213 -19.65 18.34 3.14
C ILE A 213 -18.15 18.06 2.95
N SER A 214 -17.33 19.00 3.42
CA SER A 214 -15.88 18.83 3.46
C SER A 214 -15.49 18.01 4.69
N THR A 215 -14.74 16.93 4.49
CA THR A 215 -13.98 16.30 5.58
C THR A 215 -12.66 17.02 5.70
N GLU A 216 -12.37 17.56 6.87
CA GLU A 216 -11.04 18.07 7.17
C GLU A 216 -10.03 16.95 6.97
N LEU A 217 -8.92 17.28 6.30
CA LEU A 217 -7.79 16.37 6.26
C LEU A 217 -7.36 16.13 7.71
N PRO A 218 -7.10 14.87 8.12
CA PRO A 218 -6.55 14.64 9.44
C PRO A 218 -5.32 15.51 9.61
N ASP A 219 -5.21 16.19 10.75
CA ASP A 219 -3.97 16.90 11.07
C ASP A 219 -2.88 15.82 11.11
N PHE A 220 -2.01 15.83 10.10
CA PHE A 220 -0.90 14.89 10.00
C PHE A 220 0.17 15.13 11.07
N GLY A 221 -0.10 16.04 12.01
CA GLY A 221 0.88 16.63 12.88
C GLY A 221 1.85 17.43 12.02
N LYS A 222 2.29 18.59 12.50
CA LYS A 222 3.54 19.16 12.00
C LYS A 222 4.72 18.34 12.51
N ASN A 223 4.82 17.07 12.10
CA ASN A 223 6.10 16.42 11.84
C ASN A 223 6.60 16.81 10.44
N GLY A 224 6.23 18.02 9.98
CA GLY A 224 7.04 18.69 8.98
C GLY A 224 8.44 18.76 9.57
N ASN A 225 9.42 18.19 8.86
CA ASN A 225 10.83 18.34 9.17
C ASN A 225 11.07 19.79 9.61
N ALA A 226 11.21 20.01 10.92
CA ALA A 226 11.52 21.33 11.41
C ALA A 226 12.83 21.73 10.71
N PRO A 227 12.88 22.87 10.00
CA PRO A 227 14.17 23.39 9.57
C PRO A 227 15.02 23.48 10.84
N ARG A 228 16.17 22.79 10.87
CA ARG A 228 17.12 22.75 12.00
C ARG A 228 17.79 24.11 12.27
N TYR A 229 17.18 25.21 11.84
CA TYR A 229 17.62 26.55 12.13
C TYR A 229 16.60 27.21 13.05
N GLY A 230 17.11 27.66 14.20
CA GLY A 230 16.32 27.97 15.39
C GLY A 230 15.08 28.80 15.12
N SER A 231 13.93 28.28 15.53
CA SER A 231 12.93 29.08 16.22
C SER A 231 12.14 28.16 17.14
N SER A 232 11.91 28.67 18.33
CA SER A 232 11.29 28.04 19.49
C SER A 232 9.95 27.38 19.15
N GLN A 233 9.93 26.06 19.08
CA GLN A 233 8.78 25.27 19.52
C GLN A 233 9.28 24.21 20.48
N LYS A 234 8.85 24.35 21.74
CA LYS A 234 8.95 23.35 22.80
C LYS A 234 8.18 22.10 22.34
N ALA A 235 8.85 21.20 21.65
CA ALA A 235 8.63 19.78 21.84
C ALA A 235 9.72 19.32 22.81
N GLU A 236 9.34 18.62 23.86
CA GLU A 236 10.21 18.09 24.92
C GLU A 236 11.14 16.98 24.38
N ASN A 237 12.01 17.31 23.43
CA ASN A 237 13.11 16.43 23.08
C ASN A 237 14.18 16.59 24.15
N ASN A 238 14.15 15.67 25.11
CA ASN A 238 15.15 15.51 26.16
C ASN A 238 16.54 15.11 25.61
N ILE A 239 16.80 15.19 24.31
CA ILE A 239 18.10 14.90 23.73
C ILE A 239 18.43 15.86 22.57
N SER A 240 19.67 16.33 22.54
CA SER A 240 20.21 17.13 21.43
C SER A 240 21.60 16.63 21.04
N ILE A 241 21.86 16.56 19.74
CA ILE A 241 23.07 15.98 19.15
C ILE A 241 23.65 17.00 18.16
N TYR A 242 24.87 17.45 18.39
CA TYR A 242 25.48 18.51 17.59
C TYR A 242 27.02 18.46 17.63
N PRO A 243 27.71 19.00 16.61
CA PRO A 243 27.15 19.51 15.35
C PRO A 243 26.67 18.36 14.44
N ASN A 244 25.82 18.68 13.47
CA ASN A 244 25.46 17.78 12.38
C ASN A 244 25.27 18.62 11.11
N PRO A 245 26.16 18.52 10.10
CA PRO A 245 27.27 17.57 9.99
C PRO A 245 28.40 17.78 11.02
N PHE A 246 29.17 16.73 11.31
CA PHE A 246 30.32 16.76 12.23
C PHE A 246 31.61 16.28 11.56
N ARG A 247 32.75 16.58 12.19
CA ARG A 247 34.10 16.15 11.76
C ARG A 247 34.73 15.21 12.78
N ASP A 248 35.14 15.76 13.91
CA ASP A 248 35.97 15.04 14.87
C ASP A 248 35.25 14.72 16.18
N ILE A 249 34.29 15.54 16.59
CA ILE A 249 33.62 15.43 17.88
C ILE A 249 32.11 15.61 17.69
N ILE A 250 31.35 14.81 18.42
CA ILE A 250 29.90 14.97 18.61
C ILE A 250 29.61 15.21 20.07
N HIS A 251 28.74 16.18 20.34
CA HIS A 251 28.18 16.47 21.64
C HIS A 251 26.76 15.94 21.71
N ILE A 252 26.47 15.22 22.77
CA ILE A 252 25.16 14.68 23.08
C ILE A 252 24.77 15.26 24.42
N LYS A 253 23.67 16.01 24.46
CA LYS A 253 23.04 16.44 25.71
C LYS A 253 21.75 15.67 25.87
N TYR A 254 21.59 15.02 27.00
CA TYR A 254 20.43 14.24 27.40
C TYR A 254 19.88 14.81 28.72
N GLN A 255 18.60 15.08 28.78
CA GLN A 255 17.88 15.59 29.95
C GLN A 255 16.91 14.52 30.43
N GLY A 256 17.45 13.34 30.74
CA GLY A 256 16.69 12.27 31.39
C GLY A 256 17.15 12.07 32.82
N ASP A 257 16.22 11.63 33.67
CA ASP A 257 16.48 11.40 35.10
C ASP A 257 17.22 10.09 35.38
N GLU A 258 17.36 9.22 34.38
CA GLU A 258 17.91 7.86 34.51
C GLU A 258 18.97 7.56 33.45
N LYS A 259 19.93 6.70 33.81
CA LYS A 259 20.95 6.17 32.88
C LYS A 259 20.28 5.46 31.70
N SER A 260 20.72 5.79 30.50
CA SER A 260 20.22 5.18 29.26
C SER A 260 21.39 4.67 28.43
N ALA A 261 21.21 3.51 27.78
CA ALA A 261 22.22 2.93 26.91
C ALA A 261 22.17 3.61 25.54
N LEU A 262 23.33 4.01 25.04
CA LEU A 262 23.53 4.76 23.81
C LEU A 262 24.37 3.92 22.87
N MET A 263 23.84 3.65 21.69
CA MET A 263 24.50 2.88 20.66
C MET A 263 24.59 3.69 19.37
N VAL A 264 25.72 3.64 18.68
CA VAL A 264 25.88 4.22 17.35
C VAL A 264 26.24 3.13 16.37
N THR A 265 25.54 3.08 15.25
CA THR A 265 25.83 2.19 14.13
C THR A 265 26.12 2.97 12.85
N ASP A 266 26.89 2.38 11.95
CA ASP A 266 26.96 2.84 10.57
C ASP A 266 25.69 2.46 9.77
N ILE A 267 25.63 2.85 8.50
CA ILE A 267 24.49 2.57 7.61
C ILE A 267 24.32 1.08 7.29
N LEU A 268 25.37 0.27 7.48
CA LEU A 268 25.32 -1.19 7.30
C LEU A 268 24.89 -1.91 8.59
N GLY A 269 24.65 -1.17 9.67
CA GLY A 269 24.25 -1.70 10.97
C GLY A 269 25.43 -2.13 11.85
N ASN A 270 26.68 -1.86 11.46
CA ASN A 270 27.83 -2.19 12.31
C ASN A 270 27.88 -1.21 13.49
N GLN A 271 27.95 -1.74 14.71
CA GLN A 271 28.10 -0.92 15.91
C GLN A 271 29.50 -0.29 15.94
N VAL A 272 29.55 1.05 15.89
CA VAL A 272 30.80 1.83 15.94
C VAL A 272 31.06 2.46 17.30
N TYR A 273 30.03 2.58 18.14
CA TYR A 273 30.15 3.09 19.49
C TYR A 273 29.04 2.59 20.39
N ASN A 274 29.33 2.41 21.67
CA ASN A 274 28.35 2.06 22.70
C ASN A 274 28.79 2.64 24.05
N SER A 275 27.86 3.23 24.79
CA SER A 275 28.09 3.78 26.13
C SER A 275 26.79 3.90 26.92
N GLU A 276 26.88 4.34 28.18
CA GLU A 276 25.74 4.85 28.93
C GLU A 276 25.77 6.39 28.96
N VAL A 277 24.61 7.04 28.99
CA VAL A 277 24.49 8.49 29.12
C VAL A 277 23.43 8.84 30.17
N THR A 278 23.77 9.80 31.03
CA THR A 278 22.85 10.35 32.06
C THR A 278 22.52 11.82 31.78
N GLN A 279 23.51 12.63 31.35
CA GLN A 279 23.31 14.07 31.15
C GLN A 279 23.99 14.61 29.88
N SER A 280 25.27 14.31 29.70
CA SER A 280 25.95 14.67 28.46
C SER A 280 27.09 13.72 28.17
N LEU A 281 27.42 13.60 26.90
CA LEU A 281 28.50 12.77 26.41
C LEU A 281 29.17 13.44 25.21
N ASN A 282 30.50 13.43 25.21
CA ASN A 282 31.29 13.85 24.07
C ASN A 282 31.93 12.61 23.45
N ILE A 283 31.68 12.39 22.17
CA ILE A 283 32.23 11.25 21.44
C ILE A 283 33.32 11.77 20.51
N ASN A 284 34.55 11.28 20.67
CA ASN A 284 35.60 11.45 19.66
C ASN A 284 35.32 10.47 18.51
N THR A 285 35.15 11.02 17.31
CA THR A 285 34.77 10.32 16.10
C THR A 285 35.89 10.33 15.05
N GLN A 286 37.11 10.79 15.38
CA GLN A 286 38.22 10.90 14.42
C GLN A 286 38.48 9.61 13.64
N SER A 287 38.39 8.46 14.30
CA SER A 287 38.59 7.14 13.70
C SER A 287 37.44 6.65 12.82
N TRP A 288 36.30 7.36 12.80
CA TRP A 288 35.13 6.97 12.02
C TRP A 288 35.28 7.42 10.57
N ASN A 289 34.77 6.62 9.64
CA ASN A 289 34.76 6.98 8.21
C ASN A 289 33.75 8.11 7.93
N ALA A 290 33.98 8.90 6.89
CA ALA A 290 32.96 9.85 6.42
C ALA A 290 31.72 9.06 5.94
N GLY A 291 30.52 9.48 6.32
CA GLY A 291 29.31 8.71 6.05
C GLY A 291 28.14 9.03 6.96
N ILE A 292 27.11 8.20 6.86
CA ILE A 292 25.88 8.32 7.64
C ILE A 292 25.96 7.37 8.83
N TYR A 293 25.57 7.90 9.99
CA TYR A 293 25.51 7.18 11.24
C TYR A 293 24.11 7.30 11.85
N ILE A 294 23.71 6.25 12.57
CA ILE A 294 22.45 6.18 13.32
C ILE A 294 22.82 6.03 14.79
N ILE A 295 22.27 6.91 15.62
CA ILE A 295 22.38 6.81 17.07
C ILE A 295 21.04 6.38 17.63
N THR A 296 21.10 5.44 18.57
CA THR A 296 19.94 4.88 19.25
C THR A 296 20.14 5.00 20.74
N LEU A 297 19.13 5.55 21.43
CA LEU A 297 19.08 5.60 22.88
C LEU A 297 17.99 4.64 23.37
N GLN A 298 18.33 3.78 24.32
CA GLN A 298 17.42 2.80 24.89
C GLN A 298 17.45 2.80 26.42
N ARG A 299 16.31 2.52 27.04
CA ARG A 299 16.16 2.30 28.48
C ARG A 299 15.57 0.91 28.69
N GLY A 300 16.39 0.01 29.21
CA GLY A 300 16.03 -1.42 29.27
C GLY A 300 15.76 -1.97 27.88
N LYS A 301 14.51 -2.36 27.61
CA LYS A 301 14.05 -2.89 26.31
C LYS A 301 13.34 -1.86 25.42
N GLU A 302 13.12 -0.66 25.94
CA GLU A 302 12.40 0.40 25.23
C GLU A 302 13.38 1.29 24.45
N MET A 303 13.12 1.48 23.16
CA MET A 303 13.85 2.46 22.36
C MET A 303 13.26 3.84 22.60
N ILE A 304 14.03 4.73 23.23
CA ILE A 304 13.62 6.10 23.52
C ILE A 304 13.69 6.96 22.25
N MET A 305 14.79 6.81 21.49
CA MET A 305 15.07 7.67 20.34
C MET A 305 16.00 6.97 19.35
N SER A 306 15.83 7.29 18.07
CA SER A 306 16.82 7.03 17.03
C SER A 306 16.95 8.26 16.13
N ASP A 307 18.17 8.70 15.84
CA ASP A 307 18.44 9.86 14.95
C ASP A 307 19.60 9.58 14.00
N LYS A 308 19.61 10.31 12.89
CA LYS A 308 20.60 10.21 11.82
C LYS A 308 21.51 11.43 11.78
N PHE A 309 22.81 11.19 11.62
CA PHE A 309 23.80 12.25 11.53
C PHE A 309 24.94 11.92 10.57
N VAL A 310 25.59 12.96 10.06
CA VAL A 310 26.49 12.86 8.89
C VAL A 310 27.90 13.30 9.25
N LYS A 311 28.88 12.39 9.10
CA LYS A 311 30.29 12.72 9.18
C LYS A 311 30.78 13.23 7.83
N ILE A 312 31.33 14.43 7.83
CA ILE A 312 32.07 14.99 6.69
C ILE A 312 33.57 14.88 6.92
N ARG A 313 34.34 14.95 5.84
CA ARG A 313 35.81 15.01 5.91
C ARG A 313 36.31 16.29 6.58
#